data_AF-A0A3S1QET9-F1
#
_entry.id   AF-A0A3S1QET9-F1
#
_cell.length_a   1.000
_cell.length_b   1.000
_cell.length_c   1.000
_cell.angle_alpha   90.00
_cell.angle_beta   90.00
_cell.angle_gamma   90.00
#
_symmetry.space_group_name_H-M   'P 1'
#
loop_
_entity.id
_entity.type
_entity.pdbx_description
1 polymer ?
#
loop_
_entity_poly.entity_id
_entity_poly.type
_entity_poly.pdbx_seq_one_letter_code
_entity_poly.pdbx_strand_id
1 'polypeptide(L)' 'MSPWAHRHTSSLLESRLVPGSLIVADNTTYCPDYEAYVREPANGYLSVPFADDVERIESIAVANGCF' A
#
# COMPACT_ATOMS: atom_id res chain seq x y z
N MET A 1 -18.35 -9.51 2.47
CA MET A 1 -17.64 -8.53 3.32
C MET A 1 -17.67 -7.20 2.60
N SER A 2 -18.07 -6.11 3.28
CA SER A 2 -18.32 -4.83 2.62
C SER A 2 -17.02 -4.19 2.11
N PRO A 3 -17.00 -3.57 0.91
CA PRO A 3 -15.81 -2.93 0.31
C PRO A 3 -15.15 -1.81 1.13
N TRP A 4 -15.76 -1.40 2.25
CA TRP A 4 -15.49 -0.14 2.93
C TRP A 4 -14.60 -0.25 4.19
N ALA A 5 -14.24 -1.46 4.62
CA ALA A 5 -13.52 -1.66 5.89
C ALA A 5 -12.03 -1.26 5.82
N HIS A 6 -11.37 -1.41 4.67
CA HIS A 6 -9.93 -1.17 4.53
C HIS A 6 -9.58 0.29 4.21
N ARG A 7 -10.48 1.00 3.49
CA ARG A 7 -10.24 2.39 3.07
C ARG A 7 -10.24 3.38 4.24
N HIS A 8 -10.98 3.07 5.31
CA HIS A 8 -10.99 3.90 6.50
C HIS A 8 -9.62 3.88 7.18
N THR A 9 -9.03 2.72 7.48
CA THR A 9 -7.75 2.64 8.19
C THR A 9 -6.58 3.27 7.44
N SER A 10 -6.47 3.12 6.12
CA SER A 10 -5.37 3.70 5.34
C SER A 10 -5.35 5.23 5.37
N SER A 11 -6.53 5.88 5.27
CA SER A 11 -6.62 7.34 5.32
C SER A 11 -6.14 7.97 6.64
N LEU A 12 -6.27 7.25 7.77
CA LEU A 12 -5.73 7.75 9.05
C LEU A 12 -4.20 7.76 9.07
N LEU A 13 -3.57 6.83 8.34
CA LEU A 13 -2.12 6.71 8.25
C LEU A 13 -1.52 7.65 7.20
N GLU A 14 -2.23 7.89 6.09
CA GLU A 14 -1.78 8.76 4.99
C GLU A 14 -1.41 10.17 5.45
N SER A 15 -2.19 10.75 6.36
CA SER A 15 -1.88 12.07 6.96
C SER A 15 -0.55 12.13 7.73
N ARG A 16 0.06 10.98 8.04
CA ARG A 16 1.31 10.84 8.80
C ARG A 16 2.48 10.38 7.95
N LEU A 17 2.24 10.04 6.68
CA LEU A 17 3.29 9.61 5.77
C LEU A 17 4.06 10.83 5.29
N VAL A 18 5.38 10.75 5.43
CA VAL A 18 6.31 11.71 4.82
C VAL A 18 6.97 11.07 3.60
N PRO A 19 7.44 11.86 2.61
CA PRO A 19 8.24 11.34 1.52
C PRO A 19 9.38 10.44 2.03
N GLY A 20 9.53 9.25 1.46
CA GLY A 20 10.48 8.22 1.87
C GLY A 20 9.94 7.22 2.90
N SER A 21 8.70 7.35 3.37
CA SER A 21 8.11 6.36 4.29
C SER A 21 7.94 5.01 3.59
N LEU A 22 8.42 3.93 4.22
CA LEU A 22 8.27 2.56 3.73
C LEU A 22 6.96 1.96 4.26
N ILE A 23 6.13 1.46 3.36
CA ILE A 23 4.88 0.80 3.65
C ILE A 23 5.05 -0.68 3.30
N VAL A 24 4.76 -1.54 4.26
CA VAL A 24 4.81 -3.00 4.12
C VAL A 24 3.41 -3.52 4.40
N ALA A 25 2.80 -4.17 3.42
CA ALA A 25 1.49 -4.77 3.55
C ALA A 25 1.55 -6.28 3.27
N ASP A 26 1.08 -7.05 4.23
CA ASP A 26 0.85 -8.49 4.11
C ASP A 26 -0.62 -8.76 3.72
N ASN A 27 -0.91 -9.89 3.08
CA ASN A 27 -2.25 -10.34 2.68
C ASN A 27 -3.03 -9.35 1.79
N THR A 28 -2.37 -8.62 0.88
CA THR A 28 -3.03 -7.69 -0.06
C THR A 28 -3.97 -8.37 -1.05
N THR A 29 -3.78 -9.66 -1.33
CA THR A 29 -4.67 -10.46 -2.19
C THR A 29 -6.11 -10.57 -1.67
N TYR A 30 -6.33 -10.36 -0.37
CA TYR A 30 -7.68 -10.27 0.22
C TYR A 30 -8.36 -8.91 -0.04
N CYS A 31 -7.63 -7.91 -0.53
CA CYS A 31 -8.12 -6.57 -0.83
C CYS A 31 -7.52 -6.06 -2.16
N PRO A 32 -8.02 -6.54 -3.31
CA PRO A 32 -7.46 -6.20 -4.63
C PRO A 32 -7.52 -4.69 -4.93
N ASP A 33 -8.51 -3.97 -4.38
CA ASP A 33 -8.62 -2.51 -4.55
C ASP A 33 -7.48 -1.76 -3.85
N TYR A 34 -6.98 -2.26 -2.72
CA TYR A 34 -5.83 -1.68 -2.03
C TYR A 34 -4.54 -1.93 -2.82
N GLU A 35 -4.37 -3.15 -3.34
CA GLU A 35 -3.21 -3.51 -4.17
C GLU A 35 -3.15 -2.66 -5.45
N ALA A 36 -4.29 -2.49 -6.14
CA ALA A 36 -4.38 -1.62 -7.31
C ALA A 36 -4.08 -0.15 -6.96
N TYR A 37 -4.55 0.32 -5.81
CA TYR A 37 -4.33 1.70 -5.35
C TYR A 37 -2.85 2.02 -5.09
N VAL A 38 -2.13 1.16 -4.35
CA VAL A 38 -0.69 1.39 -4.06
C VAL A 38 0.22 1.13 -5.27
N ARG A 39 -0.27 0.39 -6.28
CA ARG A 39 0.43 0.17 -7.55
C ARG A 39 0.29 1.29 -8.55
N GLU A 40 -0.75 2.11 -8.47
CA GLU A 40 -0.96 3.27 -9.33
C GLU A 40 -0.07 4.44 -8.86
N PRO A 41 0.98 4.82 -9.64
CA PRO A 41 1.90 5.88 -9.22
C PRO A 41 1.23 7.25 -9.04
N ALA A 42 0.09 7.49 -9.70
CA ALA A 42 -0.67 8.72 -9.52
C ALA A 42 -1.19 8.94 -8.07
N ASN A 43 -1.24 7.88 -7.26
CA ASN A 43 -1.62 7.94 -5.84
C ASN A 43 -0.43 8.26 -4.90
N GLY A 44 0.73 8.61 -5.45
CA GLY A 44 1.88 9.06 -4.66
C GLY A 44 2.74 7.95 -4.06
N TYR A 45 2.55 6.71 -4.50
CA TYR A 45 3.32 5.55 -4.06
C TYR A 45 4.25 5.06 -5.17
N LEU A 46 5.47 4.65 -4.80
CA LEU A 46 6.36 3.88 -5.66
C LEU A 46 6.33 2.42 -5.22
N SER A 47 5.67 1.58 -6.01
CA SER A 47 5.66 0.13 -5.77
C SER A 47 7.04 -0.47 -6.07
N VAL A 48 7.58 -1.24 -5.11
CA VAL A 48 8.85 -1.94 -5.26
C VAL A 48 8.55 -3.42 -5.54
N PRO A 49 9.09 -4.00 -6.64
CA PRO A 49 8.87 -5.41 -6.93
C PRO A 49 9.43 -6.29 -5.81
N PHE A 50 8.64 -7.29 -5.41
CA PHE A 50 9.02 -8.26 -4.39
C PHE A 50 9.91 -9.34 -5.00
N ALA A 51 10.92 -9.78 -4.24
CA ALA A 51 11.64 -11.00 -4.55
C ALA A 51 10.84 -12.20 -4.02
N ASP A 52 10.76 -13.28 -4.80
CA ASP A 52 9.93 -14.47 -4.52
C ASP A 52 10.35 -15.24 -3.24
N ASP A 53 11.50 -14.89 -2.62
CA ASP A 53 12.10 -15.61 -1.48
C ASP A 53 11.66 -15.09 -0.09
N VAL A 54 10.64 -14.22 0.00
CA VAL A 54 10.13 -13.69 1.28
C VAL A 54 8.79 -14.33 1.63
N GLU A 55 8.74 -15.06 2.75
CA GLU A 55 7.62 -15.96 3.06
C GLU A 55 6.22 -15.30 3.19
N ARG A 56 6.09 -14.00 3.48
CA ARG A 56 4.79 -13.37 3.82
C ARG A 56 4.73 -11.84 3.65
N ILE A 57 5.15 -11.30 2.52
CA ILE A 57 4.84 -9.90 2.20
C ILE A 57 4.39 -9.82 0.75
N GLU A 58 3.19 -9.27 0.55
CA GLU A 58 2.54 -9.25 -0.76
C GLU A 58 2.67 -7.88 -1.45
N SER A 59 2.94 -6.79 -0.70
CA SER A 59 3.22 -5.47 -1.27
C SER A 59 4.19 -4.62 -0.43
N ILE A 60 5.13 -3.96 -1.12
CA ILE A 60 5.94 -2.86 -0.59
C ILE A 60 5.72 -1.63 -1.47
N ALA A 61 5.50 -0.49 -0.82
CA ALA A 61 5.49 0.80 -1.46
C ALA A 61 6.31 1.83 -0.68
N VAL A 62 6.91 2.77 -1.40
CA VAL A 62 7.55 3.96 -0.82
C VAL A 62 6.67 5.17 -1.10
N ALA A 63 6.35 5.91 -0.04
CA ALA A 63 5.54 7.10 -0.11
C ALA A 63 6.35 8.26 -0.73
N ASN A 64 5.87 8.91 -1.79
CA ASN A 64 6.58 10.01 -2.48
C ASN A 64 6.03 11.40 -2.18
N GLY A 65 4.97 11.52 -1.37
CA GLY A 65 4.46 12.81 -0.87
C GLY A 65 3.26 13.40 -1.63
N CYS A 66 2.62 12.65 -2.52
CA CYS A 66 1.43 13.08 -3.27
C CYS A 66 0.24 12.16 -2.94
N PHE A 67 -0.26 12.21 -1.69
CA PHE A 67 -1.39 11.39 -1.22
C PHE A 67 -2.69 12.21 -1.22
#